data_AF-A0A3N5GBT1-F1
#
_entry.id   AF-A0A3N5GBT1-F1
#
_cell.length_a   1.000
_cell.length_b   1.000
_cell.length_c   1.000
_cell.angle_alpha   90.00
_cell.angle_beta   90.00
_cell.angle_gamma   90.00
#
_symmetry.space_group_name_H-M   'P 1'
#
loop_
_entity.id
_entity.type
_entity.pdbx_description
1 polymer ?
#
loop_
_entity_poly.entity_id
_entity_poly.type
_entity_poly.pdbx_seq_one_letter_code
_entity_poly.pdbx_strand_id
1 'polypeptide(L)'
;MTLTDHAGYPVSGASADSLAHYEQAAHEMRCFIGDPVATIDQALVASPSTTMAHVLKGWLHLLGTEPAGVPVALGCVASAAALPATDRERRHVEALRRVAAGRWRDGGLALEDLSVLYPRDVLALGVGHQVDFFTGNSRMLRDRIARALPAWSPGMPGYHALLGMHAFGLEETGDYEQAERQGRRCVELEPRDGWGWHAVAHVLEMRNRPDEGIAWLEPNSDTWSRESFFA
;
A
#
# COMPACT_ATOMS: atom_id res chain seq x y z
N MET A 1 11.12 -13.63 -21.93
CA MET A 1 10.08 -14.11 -20.99
C MET A 1 9.50 -12.89 -20.30
N THR A 2 8.18 -12.85 -20.12
CA THR A 2 7.56 -11.80 -19.30
C THR A 2 7.75 -12.17 -17.84
N LEU A 3 8.37 -11.28 -17.06
CA LEU A 3 8.55 -11.48 -15.63
C LEU A 3 7.22 -11.23 -14.89
N THR A 4 7.05 -11.86 -13.74
CA THR A 4 5.85 -11.73 -12.90
C THR A 4 6.23 -11.28 -11.50
N ASP A 5 5.40 -10.43 -10.91
CA ASP A 5 5.51 -10.00 -9.50
C ASP A 5 5.20 -11.15 -8.52
N HIS A 6 5.35 -10.91 -7.22
CA HIS A 6 5.10 -11.90 -6.17
C HIS A 6 3.64 -12.39 -6.12
N ALA A 7 2.69 -11.64 -6.69
CA ALA A 7 1.30 -12.06 -6.83
C ALA A 7 1.06 -12.92 -8.10
N GLY A 8 2.08 -13.08 -8.95
CA GLY A 8 2.04 -13.83 -10.19
C GLY A 8 1.48 -13.03 -11.37
N TYR A 9 1.42 -11.70 -11.28
CA TYR A 9 0.97 -10.85 -12.37
C TYR A 9 2.14 -10.40 -13.26
N PRO A 10 1.98 -10.39 -14.59
CA PRO A 10 3.02 -9.90 -15.49
C PRO A 10 3.39 -8.44 -15.22
N VAL A 11 4.68 -8.12 -15.32
CA VAL A 11 5.21 -6.75 -15.22
C VAL A 11 5.88 -6.38 -16.54
N SER A 12 5.28 -5.44 -17.26
CA SER A 12 5.73 -5.04 -18.59
C SER A 12 7.04 -4.26 -18.52
N GLY A 13 7.96 -4.61 -19.42
CA GLY A 13 9.25 -3.94 -19.56
C GLY A 13 10.22 -4.11 -18.38
N ALA A 14 9.92 -5.01 -17.43
CA ALA A 14 10.80 -5.30 -16.30
C ALA A 14 12.04 -6.12 -16.73
N SER A 15 13.19 -5.77 -16.15
CA SER A 15 14.34 -6.67 -16.01
C SER A 15 14.27 -7.37 -14.65
N ALA A 16 15.12 -8.38 -14.42
CA ALA A 16 15.17 -9.05 -13.13
C ALA A 16 15.51 -8.06 -12.00
N ASP A 17 16.48 -7.19 -12.25
CA ASP A 17 16.93 -6.18 -11.29
C ASP A 17 15.83 -5.13 -11.04
N SER A 18 15.14 -4.64 -12.08
CA SER A 18 14.08 -3.66 -11.88
C SER A 18 12.87 -4.24 -11.15
N LEU A 19 12.56 -5.52 -11.38
CA LEU A 19 11.51 -6.22 -10.64
C LEU A 19 11.89 -6.38 -9.16
N ALA A 20 13.13 -6.76 -8.86
CA ALA A 20 13.60 -6.90 -7.48
C ALA A 20 13.50 -5.56 -6.71
N HIS A 21 13.96 -4.46 -7.31
CA HIS A 21 13.83 -3.13 -6.72
C HIS A 21 12.37 -2.67 -6.59
N TYR A 22 11.51 -2.97 -7.58
CA TYR A 22 10.07 -2.69 -7.48
C TYR A 22 9.42 -3.41 -6.28
N GLU A 23 9.70 -4.70 -6.11
CA GLU A 23 9.16 -5.49 -5.00
C GLU A 23 9.65 -4.99 -3.64
N GLN A 24 10.93 -4.62 -3.55
CA GLN A 24 11.52 -4.04 -2.35
C GLN A 24 10.88 -2.70 -2.00
N ALA A 25 10.78 -1.76 -2.96
CA ALA A 25 10.14 -0.47 -2.74
C ALA A 25 8.65 -0.63 -2.36
N ALA A 26 7.96 -1.62 -2.95
CA ALA A 26 6.58 -1.90 -2.61
C ALA A 26 6.46 -2.46 -1.18
N HIS A 27 7.43 -3.26 -0.70
CA HIS A 27 7.47 -3.74 0.69
C HIS A 27 7.74 -2.58 1.67
N GLU A 28 8.75 -1.77 1.39
CA GLU A 28 9.08 -0.55 2.15
C GLU A 28 7.87 0.37 2.29
N MET A 29 7.14 0.61 1.19
CA MET A 29 5.90 1.38 1.22
C MET A 29 4.82 0.76 2.11
N ARG A 30 4.59 -0.57 2.01
CA ARG A 30 3.55 -1.25 2.81
C ARG A 30 3.85 -1.20 4.31
N CYS A 31 5.13 -1.30 4.67
CA CYS A 31 5.57 -1.24 6.06
C CYS A 31 5.75 0.19 6.56
N PHE A 32 5.72 1.20 5.67
CA PHE A 32 6.05 2.60 5.95
C PHE A 32 7.47 2.75 6.54
N ILE A 33 8.45 2.13 5.89
CA ILE A 33 9.85 2.15 6.33
C ILE A 33 10.83 2.50 5.20
N GLY A 34 12.04 2.89 5.56
CA GLY A 34 13.16 3.04 4.64
C GLY A 34 13.04 4.23 3.69
N ASP A 35 13.46 4.07 2.44
CA ASP A 35 13.31 5.08 1.39
C ASP A 35 12.82 4.43 0.08
N PRO A 36 11.51 4.14 -0.03
CA PRO A 36 10.95 3.51 -1.21
C PRO A 36 11.07 4.38 -2.46
N VAL A 37 11.29 5.69 -2.34
CA VAL A 37 11.53 6.59 -3.48
C VAL A 37 12.93 6.34 -4.04
N ALA A 38 13.95 6.28 -3.19
CA ALA A 38 15.30 5.92 -3.63
C ALA A 38 15.35 4.50 -4.22
N THR A 39 14.67 3.54 -3.59
CA THR A 39 14.61 2.15 -4.08
C THR A 39 13.92 2.05 -5.44
N ILE A 40 12.78 2.74 -5.64
CA ILE A 40 12.08 2.68 -6.94
C ILE A 40 12.84 3.40 -8.05
N ASP A 41 13.64 4.41 -7.71
CA ASP A 41 14.53 5.07 -8.67
C ASP A 41 15.61 4.13 -9.18
N GLN A 42 16.12 3.21 -8.35
CA GLN A 42 17.03 2.15 -8.80
C GLN A 42 16.35 1.20 -9.79
N ALA A 43 15.06 0.87 -9.58
CA ALA A 43 14.30 0.08 -10.56
C ALA A 43 14.22 0.77 -11.93
N LEU A 44 13.98 2.08 -11.93
CA LEU A 44 13.89 2.89 -13.15
C LEU A 44 15.25 3.08 -13.83
N VAL A 45 16.35 3.14 -13.08
CA VAL A 45 17.71 3.11 -13.64
C VAL A 45 17.99 1.76 -14.31
N ALA A 46 17.64 0.65 -13.64
CA ALA A 46 17.86 -0.70 -14.15
C ALA A 46 17.02 -1.02 -15.39
N SER A 47 15.78 -0.54 -15.44
CA SER A 47 14.94 -0.64 -16.64
C SER A 47 13.90 0.49 -16.68
N PRO A 48 14.16 1.57 -17.45
CA PRO A 48 13.25 2.70 -17.60
C PRO A 48 11.90 2.34 -18.22
N SER A 49 11.81 1.17 -18.88
CA SER A 49 10.59 0.64 -19.48
C SER A 49 9.68 -0.12 -18.51
N THR A 50 10.05 -0.21 -17.22
CA THR A 50 9.23 -0.91 -16.21
C THR A 50 7.99 -0.09 -15.86
N THR A 51 6.84 -0.40 -16.47
CA THR A 51 5.61 0.39 -16.32
C THR A 51 5.17 0.55 -14.87
N MET A 52 5.18 -0.53 -14.08
CA MET A 52 4.79 -0.48 -12.66
C MET A 52 5.76 0.29 -11.77
N ALA A 53 7.03 0.45 -12.17
CA ALA A 53 7.97 1.27 -11.40
C ALA A 53 7.61 2.76 -11.46
N HIS A 54 7.20 3.25 -12.64
CA HIS A 54 6.65 4.60 -12.78
C HIS A 54 5.36 4.76 -11.96
N VAL A 55 4.45 3.77 -12.02
CA VAL A 55 3.21 3.78 -11.23
C VAL A 55 3.49 3.90 -9.74
N LEU A 56 4.38 3.06 -9.20
CA LEU A 56 4.73 3.07 -7.78
C LEU A 56 5.38 4.40 -7.37
N LYS A 57 6.35 4.89 -8.15
CA LYS A 57 6.94 6.21 -7.91
C LYS A 57 5.90 7.32 -7.87
N GLY A 58 4.97 7.32 -8.82
CA GLY A 58 3.88 8.30 -8.85
C GLY A 58 3.01 8.24 -7.60
N TRP A 59 2.64 7.05 -7.13
CA TRP A 59 1.89 6.90 -5.88
C TRP A 59 2.67 7.35 -4.65
N LEU A 60 3.97 7.02 -4.54
CA LEU A 60 4.81 7.44 -3.42
C LEU A 60 4.82 8.97 -3.26
N HIS A 61 4.96 9.71 -4.36
CA HIS A 61 4.91 11.18 -4.32
C HIS A 61 3.50 11.74 -4.07
N LEU A 62 2.46 11.07 -4.56
CA LEU A 62 1.10 11.57 -4.45
C LEU A 62 0.48 11.33 -3.07
N LEU A 63 0.80 10.19 -2.45
CA LEU A 63 0.29 9.82 -1.12
C LEU A 63 1.01 10.55 0.02
N GLY A 64 2.14 11.20 -0.25
CA GLY A 64 2.71 12.19 0.67
C GLY A 64 1.84 13.46 0.80
N THR A 65 0.86 13.66 -0.08
CA THR A 65 -0.08 14.80 -0.09
C THR A 65 0.55 16.20 -0.16
N GLU A 66 1.85 16.26 -0.49
CA GLU A 66 2.58 17.50 -0.69
C GLU A 66 2.37 18.06 -2.12
N PRO A 67 2.08 19.36 -2.30
CA PRO A 67 1.89 19.95 -3.63
C PRO A 67 3.04 19.69 -4.61
N ALA A 68 4.28 19.61 -4.09
CA ALA A 68 5.48 19.34 -4.87
C ALA A 68 5.52 17.91 -5.47
N GLY A 69 4.76 16.96 -4.92
CA GLY A 69 4.66 15.60 -5.44
C GLY A 69 3.80 15.48 -6.70
N VAL A 70 2.85 16.41 -6.91
CA VAL A 70 1.88 16.33 -8.01
C VAL A 70 2.54 16.40 -9.39
N PRO A 71 3.48 17.32 -9.69
CA PRO A 71 4.19 17.33 -10.97
C PRO A 71 4.97 16.03 -11.23
N VAL A 72 5.56 15.44 -10.19
CA VAL A 72 6.30 14.17 -10.31
C VAL A 72 5.35 13.02 -10.66
N ALA A 73 4.20 12.93 -9.99
CA ALA A 73 3.19 11.93 -10.28
C ALA A 73 2.64 12.04 -11.71
N LEU A 74 2.37 13.27 -12.19
CA LEU A 74 1.94 13.50 -13.58
C LEU A 74 3.03 13.11 -14.59
N GLY A 75 4.30 13.38 -14.30
CA GLY A 75 5.43 12.92 -15.10
C GLY A 75 5.50 11.38 -15.17
N CYS A 76 5.31 10.70 -14.04
CA CYS A 76 5.26 9.24 -13.98
C CYS A 76 4.08 8.66 -14.79
N VAL A 77 2.90 9.29 -14.72
CA VAL A 77 1.73 8.92 -15.54
C VAL A 77 2.06 9.04 -17.03
N ALA A 78 2.68 10.14 -17.45
CA ALA A 78 3.05 10.36 -18.85
C ALA A 78 4.05 9.31 -19.34
N SER A 79 5.08 9.00 -18.55
CA SER A 79 6.06 7.96 -18.87
C SER A 79 5.40 6.58 -18.96
N ALA A 80 4.59 6.20 -17.96
CA ALA A 80 3.93 4.90 -17.93
C ALA A 80 2.93 4.72 -19.08
N ALA A 81 2.18 5.78 -19.44
CA ALA A 81 1.21 5.73 -20.53
C ALA A 81 1.83 5.55 -21.92
N ALA A 82 3.12 5.89 -22.08
CA ALA A 82 3.87 5.71 -23.32
C ALA A 82 4.49 4.31 -23.48
N LEU A 83 4.47 3.50 -22.42
CA LEU A 83 5.08 2.16 -22.39
C LEU A 83 4.06 1.05 -22.69
N PRO A 84 4.52 -0.13 -23.15
CA PRO A 84 3.68 -1.32 -23.17
C PRO A 84 3.14 -1.62 -21.78
N ALA A 85 1.85 -1.93 -21.70
CA ALA A 85 1.16 -2.18 -20.45
C ALA A 85 0.10 -3.26 -20.65
N THR A 86 -0.01 -4.16 -19.68
CA THR A 86 -1.15 -5.07 -19.50
C THR A 86 -2.41 -4.30 -19.11
N ASP A 87 -3.55 -5.00 -19.06
CA ASP A 87 -4.80 -4.38 -18.60
C ASP A 87 -4.71 -3.86 -17.15
N ARG A 88 -4.13 -4.66 -16.25
CA ARG A 88 -3.86 -4.28 -14.85
C ARG A 88 -3.04 -2.98 -14.77
N GLU A 89 -1.94 -2.92 -15.50
CA GLU A 89 -1.02 -1.78 -15.49
C GLU A 89 -1.69 -0.51 -16.03
N ARG A 90 -2.48 -0.61 -17.11
CA ARG A 90 -3.26 0.53 -17.62
C ARG A 90 -4.28 1.06 -16.62
N ARG A 91 -4.93 0.17 -15.85
CA ARG A 91 -5.87 0.57 -14.79
C ARG A 91 -5.18 1.32 -13.65
N HIS A 92 -3.97 0.89 -13.28
CA HIS A 92 -3.13 1.61 -12.32
C HIS A 92 -2.78 3.02 -12.81
N VAL A 93 -2.29 3.15 -14.05
CA VAL A 93 -1.97 4.45 -14.66
C VAL A 93 -3.19 5.36 -14.69
N GLU A 94 -4.35 4.82 -15.04
CA GLU A 94 -5.61 5.57 -15.06
C GLU A 94 -6.04 6.05 -13.67
N ALA A 95 -5.97 5.19 -12.66
CA ALA A 95 -6.27 5.56 -11.28
C ALA A 95 -5.32 6.66 -10.78
N LEU A 96 -4.02 6.48 -10.97
CA LEU A 96 -2.99 7.45 -10.59
C LEU A 96 -3.24 8.80 -11.28
N ARG A 97 -3.55 8.79 -12.58
CA ARG A 97 -3.88 10.00 -13.36
C ARG A 97 -5.09 10.74 -12.80
N ARG A 98 -6.13 10.04 -12.34
CA ARG A 98 -7.32 10.65 -11.73
C ARG A 98 -6.96 11.36 -10.44
N VAL A 99 -6.24 10.67 -9.55
CA VAL A 99 -5.85 11.24 -8.26
C VAL A 99 -4.87 12.41 -8.44
N ALA A 100 -3.88 12.29 -9.32
CA ALA A 100 -2.93 13.37 -9.61
C ALA A 100 -3.59 14.62 -10.20
N ALA A 101 -4.75 14.46 -10.85
CA ALA A 101 -5.58 15.57 -11.33
C ALA A 101 -6.59 16.10 -10.27
N GLY A 102 -6.45 15.71 -9.01
CA GLY A 102 -7.32 16.11 -7.91
C GLY A 102 -8.66 15.38 -7.84
N ARG A 103 -8.91 14.39 -8.71
CA ARG A 103 -10.16 13.61 -8.74
C ARG A 103 -10.04 12.37 -7.83
N TRP A 104 -9.84 12.61 -6.54
CA TRP A 104 -9.59 11.58 -5.52
C TRP A 104 -10.69 10.50 -5.48
N ARG A 105 -11.96 10.91 -5.47
CA ARG A 105 -13.10 9.97 -5.45
C ARG A 105 -13.14 9.09 -6.69
N ASP A 106 -12.96 9.67 -7.88
CA ASP A 106 -12.94 8.92 -9.14
C ASP A 106 -11.75 7.95 -9.23
N GLY A 107 -10.62 8.33 -8.63
CA GLY A 107 -9.45 7.47 -8.48
C GLY A 107 -9.70 6.31 -7.52
N GLY A 108 -10.34 6.57 -6.37
CA GLY A 108 -10.75 5.54 -5.41
C GLY A 108 -11.70 4.48 -6.02
N LEU A 109 -12.66 4.92 -6.84
CA LEU A 109 -13.54 4.03 -7.61
C LEU A 109 -12.75 3.21 -8.65
N ALA A 110 -11.81 3.83 -9.37
CA ALA A 110 -10.95 3.09 -10.31
C ALA A 110 -10.11 2.01 -9.62
N LEU A 111 -9.60 2.31 -8.42
CA LEU A 111 -8.85 1.36 -7.59
C LEU A 111 -9.76 0.26 -7.04
N GLU A 112 -11.02 0.57 -6.73
CA GLU A 112 -12.01 -0.44 -6.34
C GLU A 112 -12.24 -1.44 -7.47
N ASP A 113 -12.57 -0.96 -8.68
CA ASP A 113 -12.74 -1.81 -9.87
C ASP A 113 -11.50 -2.66 -10.14
N LEU A 114 -10.30 -2.07 -10.01
CA LEU A 114 -9.04 -2.77 -10.18
C LEU A 114 -8.89 -3.88 -9.14
N SER A 115 -9.08 -3.58 -7.85
CA SER A 115 -8.96 -4.55 -6.77
C SER A 115 -9.99 -5.68 -6.83
N VAL A 116 -11.16 -5.46 -7.43
CA VAL A 116 -12.16 -6.51 -7.67
C VAL A 116 -11.68 -7.49 -8.74
N LEU A 117 -11.07 -6.99 -9.82
CA LEU A 117 -10.57 -7.81 -10.91
C LEU A 117 -9.25 -8.51 -10.57
N TYR A 118 -8.41 -7.86 -9.77
CA TYR A 118 -7.09 -8.34 -9.37
C TYR A 118 -7.01 -8.35 -7.83
N PRO A 119 -7.73 -9.24 -7.13
CA PRO A 119 -7.84 -9.20 -5.66
C PRO A 119 -6.51 -9.44 -4.93
N ARG A 120 -5.52 -10.02 -5.61
CA ARG A 120 -4.16 -10.20 -5.08
C ARG A 120 -3.20 -9.04 -5.40
N ASP A 121 -3.69 -7.96 -5.99
CA ASP A 121 -2.87 -6.77 -6.29
C ASP A 121 -2.71 -5.90 -5.05
N VAL A 122 -1.66 -6.16 -4.27
CA VAL A 122 -1.40 -5.47 -3.01
C VAL A 122 -1.20 -3.96 -3.19
N LEU A 123 -0.65 -3.51 -4.32
CA LEU A 123 -0.45 -2.09 -4.56
C LEU A 123 -1.80 -1.39 -4.71
N ALA A 124 -2.72 -1.97 -5.49
CA ALA A 124 -4.06 -1.41 -5.68
C ALA A 124 -4.86 -1.37 -4.38
N LEU A 125 -4.74 -2.42 -3.56
CA LEU A 125 -5.35 -2.46 -2.23
C LEU A 125 -4.76 -1.37 -1.31
N GLY A 126 -3.43 -1.25 -1.25
CA GLY A 126 -2.72 -0.28 -0.43
C GLY A 126 -3.01 1.18 -0.79
N VAL A 127 -2.82 1.54 -2.06
CA VAL A 127 -3.08 2.92 -2.51
C VAL A 127 -4.58 3.24 -2.48
N GLY A 128 -5.45 2.26 -2.73
CA GLY A 128 -6.89 2.37 -2.58
C GLY A 128 -7.30 2.68 -1.15
N HIS A 129 -6.75 1.93 -0.20
CA HIS A 129 -6.97 2.14 1.23
C HIS A 129 -6.53 3.56 1.67
N GLN A 130 -5.35 4.02 1.23
CA GLN A 130 -4.90 5.39 1.52
C GLN A 130 -5.82 6.46 0.92
N VAL A 131 -6.29 6.28 -0.32
CA VAL A 131 -7.26 7.20 -0.95
C VAL A 131 -8.59 7.19 -0.19
N ASP A 132 -9.06 6.04 0.26
CA ASP A 132 -10.28 5.92 1.07
C ASP A 132 -10.12 6.67 2.41
N PHE A 133 -8.93 6.60 3.04
CA PHE A 133 -8.61 7.35 4.26
C PHE A 133 -8.65 8.87 4.00
N PHE A 134 -7.92 9.36 2.99
CA PHE A 134 -7.89 10.79 2.67
C PHE A 134 -9.23 11.37 2.23
N THR A 135 -10.16 10.53 1.75
CA THR A 135 -11.50 10.96 1.35
C THR A 135 -12.57 10.72 2.41
N GLY A 136 -12.20 10.19 3.59
CA GLY A 136 -13.10 9.91 4.71
C GLY A 136 -14.06 8.75 4.47
N ASN A 137 -13.72 7.82 3.58
CA ASN A 137 -14.57 6.68 3.23
C ASN A 137 -14.31 5.47 4.13
N SER A 138 -14.66 5.58 5.41
CA SER A 138 -14.38 4.55 6.43
C SER A 138 -14.98 3.18 6.09
N ARG A 139 -16.15 3.14 5.43
CA ARG A 139 -16.73 1.88 4.93
C ARG A 139 -15.79 1.17 3.97
N MET A 140 -15.14 1.90 3.07
CA MET A 140 -14.25 1.33 2.07
C MET A 140 -12.89 0.93 2.62
N LEU A 141 -12.40 1.59 3.67
CA LEU A 141 -11.21 1.12 4.42
C LEU A 141 -11.37 -0.34 4.85
N ARG A 142 -12.55 -0.68 5.40
CA ARG A 142 -12.89 -2.08 5.75
C ARG A 142 -13.22 -2.92 4.51
N ASP A 143 -14.20 -2.48 3.72
CA ASP A 143 -14.87 -3.36 2.74
C ASP A 143 -13.98 -3.68 1.53
N ARG A 144 -13.05 -2.78 1.13
CA ARG A 144 -12.07 -3.06 0.07
C ARG A 144 -11.22 -4.27 0.42
N ILE A 145 -10.69 -4.27 1.64
CA ILE A 145 -9.79 -5.32 2.12
C ILE A 145 -10.57 -6.59 2.44
N ALA A 146 -11.73 -6.47 3.09
CA ALA A 146 -12.61 -7.60 3.41
C ALA A 146 -13.00 -8.41 2.16
N ARG A 147 -13.27 -7.73 1.03
CA ARG A 147 -13.57 -8.41 -0.25
C ARG A 147 -12.38 -9.13 -0.86
N ALA A 148 -11.17 -8.62 -0.66
CA ALA A 148 -9.96 -9.23 -1.21
C ALA A 148 -9.49 -10.43 -0.37
N LEU A 149 -9.65 -10.39 0.96
CA LEU A 149 -9.12 -11.40 1.90
C LEU A 149 -9.33 -12.87 1.50
N PRO A 150 -10.49 -13.32 0.95
CA PRO A 150 -10.67 -14.71 0.52
C PRO A 150 -9.71 -15.18 -0.58
N ALA A 151 -9.11 -14.27 -1.34
CA ALA A 151 -8.11 -14.58 -2.36
C ALA A 151 -6.68 -14.68 -1.81
N TRP A 152 -6.50 -14.47 -0.50
CA TRP A 152 -5.21 -14.41 0.16
C TRP A 152 -5.00 -15.55 1.15
N SER A 153 -3.74 -15.86 1.42
CA SER A 153 -3.36 -16.86 2.43
C SER A 153 -2.10 -16.41 3.18
N PRO A 154 -1.85 -16.93 4.40
CA PRO A 154 -0.73 -16.50 5.23
C PRO A 154 0.66 -16.63 4.60
N GLY A 155 0.85 -17.51 3.62
CA GLY A 155 2.13 -17.69 2.93
C GLY A 155 2.36 -16.72 1.76
N MET A 156 1.38 -15.88 1.41
CA MET A 156 1.52 -14.93 0.31
C MET A 156 2.28 -13.67 0.76
N PRO A 157 3.29 -13.21 -0.01
CA PRO A 157 3.97 -11.95 0.26
C PRO A 157 2.99 -10.78 0.35
N GLY A 158 3.07 -9.99 1.43
CA GLY A 158 2.16 -8.86 1.67
C GLY A 158 0.87 -9.19 2.40
N TYR A 159 0.64 -10.45 2.81
CA TYR A 159 -0.56 -10.82 3.59
C TYR A 159 -0.66 -10.04 4.92
N HIS A 160 0.46 -9.80 5.60
CA HIS A 160 0.52 -8.97 6.81
C HIS A 160 -0.15 -7.60 6.59
N ALA A 161 0.20 -6.91 5.50
CA ALA A 161 -0.32 -5.59 5.16
C ALA A 161 -1.84 -5.59 4.96
N LEU A 162 -2.42 -6.68 4.43
CA LEU A 162 -3.89 -6.81 4.37
C LEU A 162 -4.51 -6.89 5.76
N LEU A 163 -3.89 -7.61 6.70
CA LEU A 163 -4.39 -7.67 8.07
C LEU A 163 -4.27 -6.31 8.77
N GLY A 164 -3.17 -5.59 8.57
CA GLY A 164 -2.99 -4.23 9.08
C GLY A 164 -4.04 -3.26 8.54
N MET A 165 -4.23 -3.22 7.22
CA MET A 165 -5.27 -2.38 6.60
C MET A 165 -6.68 -2.77 7.05
N HIS A 166 -6.98 -4.06 7.12
CA HIS A 166 -8.28 -4.52 7.60
C HIS A 166 -8.51 -4.17 9.08
N ALA A 167 -7.48 -4.29 9.92
CA ALA A 167 -7.53 -3.88 11.32
C ALA A 167 -7.91 -2.41 11.45
N PHE A 168 -7.25 -1.54 10.71
CA PHE A 168 -7.56 -0.11 10.68
C PHE A 168 -8.99 0.16 10.19
N GLY A 169 -9.42 -0.45 9.09
CA GLY A 169 -10.79 -0.31 8.61
C GLY A 169 -11.86 -0.83 9.59
N LEU A 170 -11.58 -1.90 10.33
CA LEU A 170 -12.46 -2.42 11.38
C LEU A 170 -12.55 -1.45 12.57
N GLU A 171 -11.43 -0.88 12.98
CA GLU A 171 -11.34 0.12 14.06
C GLU A 171 -12.17 1.37 13.71
N GLU A 172 -11.94 1.95 12.53
CA GLU A 172 -12.69 3.10 11.99
C GLU A 172 -14.19 2.83 11.80
N THR A 173 -14.62 1.56 11.85
CA THR A 173 -16.03 1.16 11.78
C THR A 173 -16.57 0.57 13.09
N GLY A 174 -15.79 0.64 14.18
CA GLY A 174 -16.19 0.29 15.53
C GLY A 174 -16.09 -1.20 15.91
N ASP A 175 -15.55 -2.06 15.04
CA ASP A 175 -15.31 -3.47 15.33
C ASP A 175 -13.92 -3.67 15.96
N TYR A 176 -13.75 -3.07 17.14
CA TYR A 176 -12.47 -3.00 17.85
C TYR A 176 -11.89 -4.36 18.22
N GLU A 177 -12.73 -5.34 18.58
CA GLU A 177 -12.26 -6.67 18.99
C GLU A 177 -11.60 -7.40 17.81
N GLN A 178 -12.21 -7.33 16.63
CA GLN A 178 -11.61 -7.89 15.42
C GLN A 178 -10.40 -7.10 14.96
N ALA A 179 -10.47 -5.77 15.03
CA ALA A 179 -9.38 -4.89 14.68
C ALA A 179 -8.10 -5.23 15.47
N GLU A 180 -8.21 -5.37 16.80
CA GLU A 180 -7.08 -5.73 17.66
C GLU A 180 -6.47 -7.09 17.27
N ARG A 181 -7.31 -8.11 17.02
CA ARG A 181 -6.82 -9.44 16.60
C ARG A 181 -6.07 -9.38 15.27
N GLN A 182 -6.62 -8.68 14.28
CA GLN A 182 -6.02 -8.57 12.95
C GLN A 182 -4.71 -7.77 13.01
N GLY A 183 -4.68 -6.66 13.75
CA GLY A 183 -3.50 -5.84 13.91
C GLY A 183 -2.37 -6.56 14.65
N ARG A 184 -2.68 -7.29 15.73
CA ARG A 184 -1.69 -8.13 16.42
C ARG A 184 -1.14 -9.22 15.50
N ARG A 185 -2.01 -9.87 14.72
CA ARG A 185 -1.58 -10.89 13.76
C ARG A 185 -0.73 -10.32 12.62
N CYS A 186 -1.01 -9.10 12.18
CA CYS A 186 -0.17 -8.36 11.24
C CYS A 186 1.27 -8.26 11.77
N VAL A 187 1.42 -7.72 12.99
CA VAL A 187 2.71 -7.53 13.65
C VAL A 187 3.44 -8.83 13.92
N GLU A 188 2.73 -9.91 14.28
CA GLU A 188 3.35 -11.23 14.43
C GLU A 188 3.97 -11.76 13.14
N LEU A 189 3.37 -11.45 11.98
CA LEU A 189 3.83 -11.89 10.68
C LEU A 189 4.94 -11.00 10.13
N GLU A 190 4.85 -9.70 10.36
CA GLU A 190 5.83 -8.70 9.96
C GLU A 190 5.97 -7.65 11.07
N PRO A 191 6.94 -7.81 11.99
CA PRO A 191 7.16 -6.87 13.09
C PRO A 191 7.53 -5.46 12.64
N ARG A 192 7.95 -5.28 11.37
CA ARG A 192 8.26 -3.96 10.79
C ARG A 192 7.05 -3.28 10.16
N ASP A 193 5.87 -3.90 10.17
CA ASP A 193 4.65 -3.29 9.65
C ASP A 193 4.13 -2.21 10.62
N GLY A 194 4.52 -0.95 10.36
CA GLY A 194 4.11 0.19 11.18
C GLY A 194 2.60 0.42 11.21
N TRP A 195 1.89 0.04 10.14
CA TRP A 195 0.43 0.18 10.07
C TRP A 195 -0.28 -0.78 11.03
N GLY A 196 0.23 -2.01 11.15
CA GLY A 196 -0.24 -2.99 12.14
C GLY A 196 -0.06 -2.51 13.58
N TRP A 197 1.12 -1.97 13.92
CA TRP A 197 1.37 -1.38 15.25
C TRP A 197 0.41 -0.23 15.55
N HIS A 198 0.28 0.70 14.60
CA HIS A 198 -0.59 1.87 14.69
C HIS A 198 -2.06 1.48 14.89
N ALA A 199 -2.58 0.53 14.09
CA ALA A 199 -3.97 0.09 14.20
C ALA A 199 -4.29 -0.49 15.60
N VAL A 200 -3.39 -1.29 16.18
CA VAL A 200 -3.60 -1.81 17.54
C VAL A 200 -3.56 -0.69 18.58
N ALA A 201 -2.64 0.26 18.46
CA ALA A 201 -2.57 1.42 19.36
C ALA A 201 -3.86 2.25 19.31
N HIS A 202 -4.39 2.52 18.12
CA HIS A 202 -5.68 3.18 17.93
C HIS A 202 -6.83 2.43 18.59
N VAL A 203 -6.93 1.11 18.40
CA VAL A 203 -7.96 0.31 19.09
C VAL A 203 -7.88 0.46 20.61
N LEU A 204 -6.67 0.42 21.18
CA LEU A 204 -6.47 0.53 22.62
C LEU A 204 -6.86 1.92 23.14
N GLU A 205 -6.53 2.99 22.40
CA GLU A 205 -6.99 4.35 22.70
C GLU A 205 -8.52 4.46 22.66
N MET A 206 -9.14 4.00 21.56
CA MET A 206 -10.59 4.09 21.35
C MET A 206 -11.40 3.25 22.33
N ARG A 207 -10.76 2.29 22.99
CA ARG A 207 -11.33 1.46 24.05
C ARG A 207 -10.98 1.96 25.46
N ASN A 208 -10.38 3.15 25.58
CA ASN A 208 -9.95 3.75 26.84
C ASN A 208 -9.01 2.81 27.63
N ARG A 209 -8.07 2.17 26.93
CA ARG A 209 -7.01 1.28 27.46
C ARG A 209 -5.60 1.83 27.16
N PRO A 210 -5.29 3.09 27.50
CA PRO A 210 -4.00 3.71 27.16
C PRO A 210 -2.80 2.99 27.78
N ASP A 211 -2.93 2.47 29.01
CA ASP A 211 -1.87 1.72 29.68
C ASP A 211 -1.44 0.47 28.89
N GLU A 212 -2.41 -0.21 28.26
CA GLU A 212 -2.12 -1.36 27.40
C GLU A 212 -1.51 -0.91 26.07
N GLY A 213 -1.88 0.27 25.55
CA GLY A 213 -1.28 0.87 24.37
C GLY A 213 0.20 1.20 24.58
N ILE A 214 0.53 1.77 25.74
CA ILE A 214 1.92 2.04 26.15
C ILE A 214 2.70 0.73 26.28
N ALA A 215 2.15 -0.26 26.99
CA ALA A 215 2.78 -1.56 27.15
C ALA A 215 2.95 -2.33 25.82
N TRP A 216 2.10 -2.04 24.83
CA TRP A 216 2.21 -2.57 23.48
C TRP A 216 3.37 -1.92 22.70
N LEU A 217 3.47 -0.59 22.73
CA LEU A 217 4.43 0.17 21.90
C LEU A 217 5.83 0.27 22.51
N GLU A 218 5.96 0.58 23.80
CA GLU A 218 7.26 0.91 24.43
C GLU A 218 8.30 -0.21 24.35
N PRO A 219 7.99 -1.47 24.72
CA PRO A 219 9.00 -2.53 24.68
C PRO A 219 9.49 -2.85 23.28
N ASN A 220 8.75 -2.41 22.25
CA ASN A 220 9.00 -2.72 20.85
C ASN A 220 9.46 -1.50 20.05
N SER A 221 9.73 -0.35 20.71
CA SER A 221 10.06 0.92 20.06
C SER A 221 11.14 0.76 19.01
N ASP A 222 12.23 0.07 19.33
CA ASP A 222 13.36 -0.10 18.39
C ASP A 222 12.97 -0.91 17.16
N THR A 223 11.99 -1.82 17.29
CA THR A 223 11.50 -2.67 16.20
C THR A 223 10.62 -1.87 15.25
N TRP A 224 9.64 -1.13 15.74
CA TRP A 224 8.68 -0.44 14.87
C TRP A 224 9.10 0.98 14.45
N SER A 225 9.97 1.66 15.21
CA SER A 225 10.29 3.07 14.99
C SER A 225 11.52 3.32 14.10
N ARG A 226 12.50 2.41 14.09
CA ARG A 226 13.72 2.60 13.31
C ARG A 226 13.37 2.76 11.83
N GLU A 227 13.81 3.85 11.19
CA GLU A 227 13.54 4.12 9.76
C GLU A 227 12.05 4.10 9.39
N SER A 228 11.15 4.28 10.36
CA SER A 228 9.70 4.27 10.17
C SER A 228 9.17 5.67 9.90
N PHE A 229 8.10 5.76 9.11
CA PHE A 229 7.43 7.04 8.84
C PHE A 229 6.50 7.46 9.98
N PHE A 230 6.28 6.60 10.97
CA PHE A 230 5.47 6.87 12.17
C PHE A 230 6.29 7.25 13.40
N ALA A 231 7.61 7.29 13.28
CA ALA A 231 8.54 7.54 14.38
C ALA A 231 8.91 9.01 14.56
#